data_AF-A0A2V7HZ44-F1
#
_entry.id   AF-A0A2V7HZ44-F1
#
_cell.length_a   1.000
_cell.length_b   1.000
_cell.length_c   1.000
_cell.angle_alpha   90.00
_cell.angle_beta   90.00
_cell.angle_gamma   90.00
#
_symmetry.space_group_name_H-M   'P 1'
#
loop_
_entity.id
_entity.type
_entity.pdbx_description
1 polymer ?
#
loop_
_entity_poly.entity_id
_entity_poly.type
_entity_poly.pdbx_seq_one_letter_code
_entity_poly.pdbx_strand_id
1 'polypeptide(L)' 'MLRIRDLHAGYGATPILFGVSLEVEEGEAVALLGKNGMGKTTPM' A
#
# COMPACT_ATOMS: atom_id res chain seq x y z
N MET A 1 -3.61 -15.86 6.92
CA MET A 1 -3.76 -14.63 7.70
C MET A 1 -2.48 -13.80 7.64
N LEU A 2 -2.57 -12.57 7.10
CA LEU A 2 -1.52 -11.55 7.09
C LEU A 2 -2.03 -10.34 7.89
N ARG A 3 -1.20 -9.80 8.79
CA ARG A 3 -1.54 -8.59 9.56
C ARG A 3 -0.35 -7.63 9.58
N ILE A 4 -0.61 -6.38 9.20
CA ILE A 4 0.37 -5.29 9.22
C ILE A 4 -0.23 -4.16 10.06
N ARG A 5 0.59 -3.56 10.93
CA ARG A 5 0.22 -2.44 11.78
C ARG A 5 1.19 -1.30 11.57
N ASP A 6 0.66 -0.08 11.55
CA ASP A 6 1.43 1.16 11.48
C ASP A 6 2.51 1.16 10.36
N LEU A 7 2.11 0.76 9.15
CA LEU A 7 2.99 0.74 7.99
C LEU A 7 3.29 2.15 7.51
N HIS A 8 4.58 2.50 7.52
CA HIS A 8 5.13 3.67 6.85
C HIS A 8 6.01 3.19 5.69
N ALA A 9 5.77 3.74 4.51
CA ALA A 9 6.51 3.34 3.31
C ALA A 9 6.56 4.47 2.29
N GLY A 10 7.57 4.45 1.42
CA GLY A 10 7.79 5.48 0.42
C GLY A 10 8.90 5.11 -0.54
N TYR A 11 9.16 5.96 -1.53
CA TYR A 11 10.27 5.80 -2.47
C TYR A 11 11.34 6.87 -2.22
N GLY A 12 12.56 6.44 -1.90
CA GLY A 12 13.66 7.33 -1.57
C GLY A 12 13.31 8.23 -0.38
N ALA A 13 13.40 9.55 -0.58
CA ALA A 13 13.06 10.54 0.44
C ALA A 13 11.56 10.88 0.51
N THR A 14 10.72 10.29 -0.35
CA THR A 14 9.30 10.64 -0.45
C THR A 14 8.43 9.62 0.28
N PRO A 15 7.87 9.94 1.46
CA PRO A 15 6.92 9.06 2.14
C PRO A 15 5.55 9.06 1.42
N ILE A 16 4.91 7.90 1.36
CA ILE A 16 3.65 7.66 0.63
C ILE A 16 2.59 7.02 1.53
N LEU A 17 2.98 6.06 2.36
CA LEU A 17 2.13 5.45 3.38
C LEU A 17 2.50 6.05 4.74
N PHE A 18 1.47 6.45 5.49
CA PHE A 18 1.61 7.05 6.81
C PHE A 18 0.73 6.27 7.78
N GLY A 19 1.35 5.36 8.54
CA GLY A 19 0.69 4.61 9.61
C GLY A 19 -0.50 3.76 9.19
N VAL A 20 -0.38 3.04 8.07
CA VAL A 20 -1.47 2.20 7.54
C VAL A 20 -1.50 0.84 8.25
N SER A 21 -2.68 0.40 8.71
CA SER A 21 -2.87 -0.94 9.27
C SER A 21 -3.83 -1.75 8.40
N LEU A 22 -3.48 -3.01 8.11
CA LEU A 22 -4.27 -3.91 7.27
C LEU A 22 -4.24 -5.35 7.78
N GLU A 23 -5.31 -6.08 7.51
CA GLU A 23 -5.49 -7.49 7.83
C GLU A 23 -6.08 -8.18 6.60
N VAL A 24 -5.53 -9.33 6.24
CA VAL A 24 -5.94 -10.12 5.08
C VAL A 24 -6.06 -11.57 5.51
N GLU A 25 -7.26 -12.12 5.37
CA GLU A 25 -7.50 -13.53 5.64
C GLU A 25 -7.15 -14.41 4.44
N GLU A 26 -7.13 -15.72 4.66
CA GLU A 26 -6.87 -16.68 3.59
C GLU A 26 -8.00 -16.62 2.55
N GLY A 27 -7.63 -16.49 1.28
CA GLY A 27 -8.58 -16.33 0.17
C GLY A 27 -9.06 -14.89 -0.07
N GLU A 28 -8.63 -13.92 0.75
CA GLU A 28 -8.97 -12.51 0.57
C GLU A 28 -7.91 -11.74 -0.24
N ALA A 29 -8.36 -10.76 -1.02
CA ALA A 29 -7.50 -9.82 -1.72
C ALA A 29 -7.89 -8.39 -1.32
N VAL A 30 -6.93 -7.64 -0.78
CA VAL A 30 -7.12 -6.25 -0.35
C VAL A 30 -6.26 -5.33 -1.22
N ALA A 31 -6.87 -4.31 -1.81
CA ALA A 31 -6.19 -3.30 -2.60
C ALA A 31 -6.20 -1.95 -1.87
N LEU A 32 -5.02 -1.34 -1.69
CA LEU A 32 -4.89 0.00 -1.15
C LEU A 32 -4.97 1.02 -2.30
N LEU A 33 -6.05 1.82 -2.33
CA LEU A 33 -6.26 2.86 -3.35
C LEU A 33 -5.99 4.25 -2.74
N GLY A 34 -4.90 4.89 -3.17
CA GLY A 34 -4.62 6.30 -2.87
C GLY A 34 -5.01 7.22 -4.04
N LYS A 35 -5.11 8.52 -3.78
CA LYS A 35 -5.00 9.54 -4.84
C LYS A 35 -3.64 9.33 -5.51
N ASN A 36 -3.61 8.65 -6.65
CA ASN A 36 -2.40 8.31 -7.38
C ASN A 36 -1.49 9.54 -7.49
N GLY A 37 -0.30 9.50 -6.90
CA GLY A 37 0.80 10.36 -7.33
C GLY A 37 1.32 9.83 -8.66
N MET A 38 0.69 10.24 -9.77
CA MET A 38 1.23 10.23 -11.14
C MET A 38 2.01 8.97 -11.57
N GLY A 39 1.33 7.83 -11.72
CA GLY A 39 1.98 6.62 -12.22
C GLY A 39 1.08 5.40 -12.24
N LYS A 40 -0.18 5.56 -12.69
CA LYS A 40 -0.93 4.39 -13.14
C LYS A 40 -0.18 3.82 -14.35
N THR A 41 -0.01 2.50 -14.35
CA THR A 41 0.56 1.66 -15.43
C THR A 41 2.04 1.85 -15.73
N THR A 42 2.84 0.89 -15.26
CA THR A 42 4.08 0.47 -15.92
C THR A 42 3.77 0.17 -17.40
N PRO A 43 4.38 0.87 -18.37
CA PRO A 43 4.22 0.52 -19.78
C PRO A 43 5.02 -0.74 -20.07
N MET A 44 4.40 -1.64 -20.83
CA MET A 44 5.11 -2.63 -21.64
C MET A 44 5.52 -1.97 -22.96
#